data_AF-A0A9D5W2F2-F1
#
_entry.id   AF-A0A9D5W2F2-F1
#
_cell.length_a   1.000
_cell.length_b   1.000
_cell.length_c   1.000
_cell.angle_alpha   90.00
_cell.angle_beta   90.00
_cell.angle_gamma   90.00
#
_symmetry.space_group_name_H-M   'P 1'
#
loop_
_entity.id
_entity.type
_entity.pdbx_description
1 polymer ?
#
loop_
_entity_poly.entity_id
_entity_poly.type
_entity_poly.pdbx_seq_one_letter_code
_entity_poly.pdbx_strand_id
1 'polypeptide(L)'
;MSKVVALNAFRCERHGRAPALRPQPDTRPPISEVDIWGRDYAALDNVVHGILKIHQIVSHYVFPDEYWHDALLCLLDAAHQCQDGGFTRLHEASERVAGLVLLWMDEFNRKDMYAALLILSLIEKSPARKIADAAPAGS
;
A
#
# COMPACT_ATOMS: atom_id res chain seq x y z
N MET A 1 7.93 -29.51 5.04
CA MET A 1 7.32 -29.22 3.73
C MET A 1 6.20 -28.23 3.95
N SER A 2 6.41 -26.98 3.52
CA SER A 2 5.60 -25.81 3.86
C SER A 2 4.30 -25.75 3.01
N LYS A 3 3.20 -25.35 3.65
CA LYS A 3 1.83 -25.25 3.09
C LYS A 3 1.75 -24.12 2.05
N VAL A 4 1.99 -24.41 0.77
CA VAL A 4 1.74 -23.46 -0.34
C VAL A 4 0.32 -23.60 -0.91
N VAL A 5 -0.45 -24.59 -0.46
CA VAL A 5 -1.79 -24.91 -1.01
C VAL A 5 -2.92 -24.05 -0.41
N ALA A 6 -2.70 -23.39 0.74
CA ALA A 6 -3.76 -22.70 1.47
C ALA A 6 -4.20 -21.36 0.82
N LEU A 7 -3.33 -20.71 0.05
CA LEU A 7 -3.59 -19.35 -0.47
C LEU A 7 -4.59 -19.37 -1.65
N ASN A 8 -4.51 -20.39 -2.51
CA ASN A 8 -5.45 -20.57 -3.61
C ASN A 8 -6.83 -21.02 -3.14
N ALA A 9 -6.90 -21.91 -2.14
CA ALA A 9 -8.17 -22.34 -1.56
C ALA A 9 -8.91 -21.17 -0.88
N PHE A 10 -8.17 -20.32 -0.17
CA PHE A 10 -8.71 -19.12 0.47
C PHE A 10 -9.24 -18.09 -0.54
N ARG A 11 -8.56 -17.91 -1.67
CA ARG A 11 -9.02 -17.05 -2.78
C ARG A 11 -10.34 -17.55 -3.38
N CYS A 12 -10.46 -18.86 -3.61
CA CYS A 12 -11.69 -19.46 -4.14
C CYS A 12 -12.89 -19.28 -3.20
N GLU A 13 -12.70 -19.42 -1.90
CA GLU A 13 -13.78 -19.32 -0.90
C GLU A 13 -14.35 -17.89 -0.80
N ARG A 14 -13.51 -16.87 -1.01
CA ARG A 14 -13.93 -15.46 -0.98
C ARG A 14 -14.53 -14.97 -2.30
N HIS A 15 -14.12 -15.53 -3.44
CA HIS A 15 -14.68 -15.19 -4.76
C HIS A 15 -16.08 -15.76 -5.04
N GLY A 16 -16.65 -16.55 -4.11
CA GLY A 16 -18.00 -17.09 -4.23
C GLY A 16 -19.15 -16.12 -3.90
N ARG A 17 -18.87 -14.88 -3.46
CA ARG A 17 -19.90 -13.86 -3.15
C ARG A 17 -19.80 -12.65 -4.08
N ALA A 18 -20.86 -12.47 -4.87
CA ALA A 18 -21.19 -11.39 -5.80
C ALA A 18 -20.47 -11.41 -7.17
N PRO A 19 -21.20 -11.16 -8.28
CA PRO A 19 -20.56 -10.99 -9.58
C PRO A 19 -19.67 -9.77 -9.52
N ALA A 20 -18.38 -9.95 -9.79
CA ALA A 20 -17.46 -8.84 -9.99
C ALA A 20 -18.03 -7.94 -11.10
N LEU A 21 -18.49 -6.73 -10.77
CA LEU A 21 -18.53 -5.65 -11.75
C LEU A 21 -17.08 -5.50 -12.20
N ARG A 22 -16.76 -6.08 -13.36
CA ARG A 22 -15.46 -5.91 -13.98
C ARG A 22 -15.23 -4.41 -14.09
N PRO A 23 -14.07 -3.87 -13.68
CA PRO A 23 -13.76 -2.46 -13.89
C PRO A 23 -14.01 -2.10 -15.36
N GLN A 24 -14.64 -0.94 -15.60
CA GLN A 24 -14.80 -0.45 -16.96
C GLN A 24 -13.41 -0.36 -17.61
N PRO A 25 -13.16 -1.08 -18.72
CA PRO A 25 -11.82 -1.25 -19.27
C PRO A 25 -11.14 0.05 -19.72
N ASP A 26 -11.91 1.13 -19.87
CA ASP A 26 -11.44 2.39 -20.48
C ASP A 26 -10.93 3.45 -19.50
N THR A 27 -11.02 3.23 -18.18
CA THR A 27 -10.55 4.22 -17.19
C THR A 27 -9.55 3.59 -16.22
N ARG A 28 -8.33 3.31 -16.68
CA ARG A 28 -7.23 2.97 -15.76
C ARG A 28 -7.08 4.04 -14.66
N PRO A 29 -6.66 3.68 -13.44
CA PRO A 29 -6.36 4.68 -12.43
C PRO A 29 -5.30 5.65 -12.97
N PRO A 30 -5.48 6.96 -12.81
CA PRO A 30 -4.49 7.94 -13.24
C PRO A 30 -3.26 7.86 -12.33
N ILE A 31 -2.27 7.09 -12.78
CA ILE A 31 -0.97 6.95 -12.12
C ILE A 31 0.04 7.77 -12.91
N SER A 32 0.47 8.89 -12.35
CA SER A 32 1.57 9.70 -12.89
C SER A 32 2.88 9.31 -12.21
N GLU A 33 3.99 9.25 -12.97
CA GLU A 33 5.32 9.06 -12.37
C GLU A 33 5.67 10.17 -11.38
N VAL A 34 5.15 11.39 -11.60
CA VAL A 34 5.31 12.52 -10.68
C VAL A 34 4.59 12.26 -9.35
N ASP A 35 3.45 11.56 -9.38
CA ASP A 35 2.71 11.21 -8.15
C ASP A 35 3.44 10.17 -7.31
N ILE A 36 4.38 9.42 -7.91
CA ILE A 36 5.17 8.39 -7.26
C ILE A 36 6.53 8.94 -6.80
N TRP A 37 7.25 9.65 -7.67
CA TRP A 37 8.64 10.06 -7.43
C TRP A 37 8.81 11.53 -7.06
N GLY A 38 7.82 12.37 -7.34
CA GLY A 38 7.93 13.83 -7.18
C GLY A 38 7.69 14.34 -5.75
N ARG A 39 7.52 13.45 -4.77
CA ARG A 39 7.10 13.82 -3.41
C ARG A 39 8.07 13.31 -2.35
N ASP A 40 8.26 14.13 -1.33
CA ASP A 40 8.97 13.75 -0.12
C ASP A 40 8.01 13.10 0.88
N TYR A 41 7.97 11.77 0.90
CA TYR A 41 7.13 10.99 1.82
C TYR A 41 7.62 11.01 3.28
N ALA A 42 8.60 11.85 3.64
CA ALA A 42 8.88 12.17 5.05
C ALA A 42 7.94 13.25 5.61
N ALA A 43 7.24 13.99 4.76
CA ALA A 43 6.22 14.96 5.17
C ALA A 43 4.83 14.30 5.24
N LEU A 44 4.08 14.56 6.32
CA LEU A 44 2.77 13.93 6.56
C LEU A 44 1.78 14.18 5.42
N ASP A 45 1.75 15.39 4.86
CA ASP A 45 0.87 15.72 3.72
C ASP A 45 1.14 14.84 2.49
N ASN A 46 2.41 14.51 2.24
CA ASN A 46 2.81 13.64 1.13
C ASN A 46 2.52 12.16 1.45
N VAL A 47 2.60 11.74 2.72
CA VAL A 47 2.13 10.42 3.16
C VAL A 47 0.63 10.28 2.91
N VAL A 48 -0.18 11.25 3.35
CA VAL A 48 -1.63 11.26 3.11
C VAL A 48 -1.93 11.17 1.62
N HIS A 49 -1.23 11.95 0.79
CA HIS A 49 -1.37 11.87 -0.65
C HIS A 49 -1.04 10.46 -1.19
N GLY A 50 0.05 9.85 -0.73
CA GLY A 50 0.43 8.50 -1.11
C GLY A 50 -0.63 7.45 -0.73
N ILE A 51 -1.17 7.53 0.49
CA ILE A 51 -2.23 6.63 0.96
C ILE A 51 -3.51 6.80 0.12
N LEU A 52 -3.90 8.04 -0.19
CA LEU A 52 -5.04 8.31 -1.08
C LEU A 52 -4.81 7.77 -2.50
N LYS A 53 -3.57 7.81 -2.99
CA LYS A 53 -3.22 7.23 -4.28
C LYS A 53 -3.29 5.70 -4.27
N ILE A 54 -2.82 5.06 -3.20
CA ILE A 54 -2.99 3.61 -2.97
C ILE A 54 -4.49 3.27 -2.94
N HIS A 55 -5.30 4.03 -2.19
CA HIS A 55 -6.75 3.87 -2.16
C HIS A 55 -7.37 3.97 -3.56
N GLN A 56 -7.01 5.00 -4.34
CA GLN A 56 -7.51 5.19 -5.71
C GLN A 56 -7.17 4.01 -6.63
N ILE A 57 -5.95 3.48 -6.52
CA ILE A 57 -5.52 2.32 -7.33
C ILE A 57 -6.27 1.06 -6.90
N VAL A 58 -6.32 0.77 -5.60
CA VAL A 58 -6.92 -0.46 -5.08
C VAL A 58 -8.44 -0.46 -5.29
N SER A 59 -9.11 0.65 -5.02
CA SER A 59 -10.57 0.80 -5.20
C SER A 59 -11.02 0.66 -6.66
N HIS A 60 -10.12 0.84 -7.63
CA HIS A 60 -10.42 0.59 -9.03
C HIS A 60 -10.63 -0.91 -9.32
N TYR A 61 -9.91 -1.79 -8.60
CA TYR A 61 -9.90 -3.24 -8.85
C TYR A 61 -10.64 -4.05 -7.80
N VAL A 62 -10.79 -3.50 -6.59
CA VAL A 62 -11.28 -4.20 -5.41
C VAL A 62 -12.49 -3.44 -4.87
N PHE A 63 -13.58 -4.17 -4.65
CA PHE A 63 -14.76 -3.58 -4.04
C PHE A 63 -14.47 -3.03 -2.65
N PRO A 64 -15.16 -1.96 -2.24
CA PRO A 64 -15.06 -1.47 -0.89
C PRO A 64 -15.44 -2.55 0.12
N ASP A 65 -14.53 -2.83 1.04
CA ASP A 65 -14.74 -3.68 2.21
C ASP A 65 -14.06 -3.00 3.40
N GLU A 66 -14.64 -3.10 4.58
CA GLU A 66 -14.18 -2.39 5.79
C GLU A 66 -12.72 -2.75 6.10
N TYR A 67 -12.37 -4.03 5.91
CA TYR A 67 -11.06 -4.57 6.30
C TYR A 67 -9.85 -3.86 5.68
N TRP A 68 -9.94 -3.43 4.41
CA TRP A 68 -8.79 -2.85 3.71
C TRP A 68 -8.73 -1.33 3.83
N HIS A 69 -9.89 -0.69 4.01
CA HIS A 69 -9.94 0.72 4.40
C HIS A 69 -9.33 0.90 5.79
N ASP A 70 -9.66 0.01 6.73
CA ASP A 70 -9.06 0.01 8.07
C ASP A 70 -7.54 -0.17 8.02
N ALA A 71 -7.04 -1.04 7.14
CA ALA A 71 -5.59 -1.22 6.96
C ALA A 71 -4.89 0.08 6.50
N LEU A 72 -5.53 0.86 5.63
CA LEU A 72 -5.01 2.17 5.21
C LEU A 72 -5.08 3.22 6.31
N LEU A 73 -6.12 3.19 7.15
CA LEU A 73 -6.21 4.06 8.32
C LEU A 73 -5.13 3.73 9.36
N CYS A 74 -4.89 2.44 9.62
CA CYS A 74 -3.79 1.99 10.47
C CYS A 74 -2.42 2.42 9.93
N LEU A 75 -2.22 2.38 8.61
CA LEU A 75 -1.01 2.86 7.97
C LEU A 75 -0.81 4.37 8.20
N LEU A 76 -1.88 5.16 8.07
CA LEU A 76 -1.85 6.60 8.31
C LEU A 76 -1.52 6.91 9.78
N ASP A 77 -2.17 6.25 10.73
CA ASP A 77 -1.91 6.40 12.16
C ASP A 77 -0.47 6.03 12.51
N ALA A 78 0.04 4.91 11.98
CA ALA A 78 1.42 4.49 12.19
C ALA A 78 2.43 5.47 11.57
N ALA A 79 2.14 6.03 10.40
CA ALA A 79 3.00 7.02 9.77
C ALA A 79 3.03 8.34 10.56
N HIS A 80 1.90 8.73 11.17
CA HIS A 80 1.85 9.89 12.05
C HIS A 80 2.70 9.68 13.31
N GLN A 81 2.60 8.50 13.94
CA GLN A 81 3.36 8.14 15.15
C GLN A 81 4.85 7.84 14.88
N CYS A 82 5.23 7.60 13.61
CA CYS A 82 6.61 7.30 13.25
C CYS A 82 7.57 8.45 13.58
N GLN A 83 7.08 9.70 13.60
CA GLN A 83 7.85 10.87 14.02
C GLN A 83 8.37 10.78 15.46
N ASP A 84 7.74 9.96 16.30
CA ASP A 84 8.10 9.76 17.72
C ASP A 84 8.84 8.43 17.97
N GLY A 85 9.39 7.80 16.93
CA GLY A 85 10.13 6.53 17.04
C GLY A 85 9.29 5.28 16.75
N GLY A 86 8.05 5.43 16.26
CA GLY A 86 7.13 4.35 15.92
C GLY A 86 7.45 3.51 14.66
N PHE A 87 8.72 3.34 14.29
CA PHE A 87 9.14 2.68 13.05
C PHE A 87 8.61 1.25 12.89
N THR A 88 8.58 0.47 13.98
CA THR A 88 8.07 -0.91 13.96
C THR A 88 6.58 -0.95 13.58
N ARG A 89 5.77 -0.02 14.09
CA ARG A 89 4.35 0.05 13.76
C ARG A 89 4.12 0.40 12.30
N LEU A 90 4.93 1.32 11.76
CA LEU A 90 4.86 1.69 10.34
C LEU A 90 5.22 0.51 9.44
N HIS A 91 6.27 -0.24 9.79
CA HIS A 91 6.66 -1.45 9.07
C HIS A 91 5.54 -2.51 9.11
N GLU A 92 4.99 -2.82 10.28
CA GLU A 92 3.89 -3.79 10.43
C GLU A 92 2.63 -3.39 9.65
N ALA A 93 2.24 -2.12 9.71
CA ALA A 93 1.12 -1.60 8.96
C ALA A 93 1.38 -1.66 7.44
N SER A 94 2.61 -1.37 7.01
CA SER A 94 3.02 -1.46 5.61
C SER A 94 2.97 -2.90 5.10
N GLU A 95 3.51 -3.86 5.85
CA GLU A 95 3.43 -5.29 5.52
C GLU A 95 1.99 -5.77 5.40
N ARG A 96 1.09 -5.31 6.29
CA ARG A 96 -0.34 -5.64 6.22
C ARG A 96 -0.99 -5.15 4.92
N VAL A 97 -0.72 -3.90 4.53
CA VAL A 97 -1.24 -3.32 3.28
C VAL A 97 -0.62 -4.01 2.07
N ALA A 98 0.69 -4.29 2.09
CA ALA A 98 1.38 -4.99 1.02
C ALA A 98 0.81 -6.40 0.80
N GLY A 99 0.56 -7.15 1.88
CA GLY A 99 -0.06 -8.47 1.83
C GLY A 99 -1.46 -8.44 1.18
N LEU A 100 -2.25 -7.40 1.46
CA LEU A 100 -3.55 -7.19 0.82
C LEU A 100 -3.44 -6.90 -0.68
N VAL A 101 -2.54 -5.98 -1.06
CA VAL A 101 -2.31 -5.63 -2.47
C VAL A 101 -1.82 -6.85 -3.26
N LEU A 102 -0.88 -7.62 -2.71
CA LEU A 102 -0.39 -8.86 -3.32
C LEU A 102 -1.48 -9.94 -3.42
N LEU A 103 -2.40 -9.99 -2.45
CA LEU A 103 -3.52 -10.93 -2.47
C LEU A 103 -4.46 -10.67 -3.64
N TRP A 104 -4.69 -9.42 -4.04
CA TRP A 104 -5.56 -9.05 -5.17
C TRP A 104 -4.83 -8.85 -6.49
N MET A 105 -3.50 -8.92 -6.48
CA MET A 105 -2.71 -8.76 -7.69
C MET A 105 -2.88 -9.97 -8.63
N ASP A 106 -3.18 -9.67 -9.89
CA ASP A 106 -3.30 -10.61 -10.99
C ASP A 106 -2.58 -10.08 -12.24
N GLU A 107 -2.64 -10.80 -13.37
CA GLU A 107 -1.94 -10.42 -14.60
C GLU A 107 -2.46 -9.12 -15.23
N PHE A 108 -3.72 -8.75 -14.98
CA PHE A 108 -4.39 -7.59 -15.58
C PHE A 108 -4.11 -6.32 -14.80
N ASN A 109 -4.09 -6.39 -13.47
CA ASN A 109 -3.89 -5.23 -12.58
C ASN A 109 -2.44 -5.06 -12.09
N ARG A 110 -1.54 -6.00 -12.44
CA ARG A 110 -0.15 -6.08 -11.97
C ARG A 110 0.59 -4.74 -11.97
N LYS A 111 0.56 -4.03 -13.09
CA LYS A 111 1.31 -2.76 -13.25
C LYS A 111 0.86 -1.72 -12.21
N ASP A 112 -0.44 -1.62 -12.00
CA ASP A 112 -1.03 -0.61 -11.13
C ASP A 112 -0.86 -1.01 -9.66
N MET A 113 -1.06 -2.29 -9.33
CA MET A 113 -0.77 -2.82 -8.00
C MET A 113 0.70 -2.66 -7.62
N TYR A 114 1.64 -2.84 -8.56
CA TYR A 114 3.05 -2.54 -8.31
C TYR A 114 3.30 -1.06 -8.02
N ALA A 115 2.59 -0.15 -8.68
CA ALA A 115 2.71 1.28 -8.36
C ALA A 115 2.23 1.57 -6.93
N ALA A 116 1.13 0.94 -6.49
CA ALA A 116 0.66 1.04 -5.10
C ALA A 116 1.70 0.51 -4.10
N LEU A 117 2.32 -0.66 -4.38
CA LEU A 117 3.41 -1.20 -3.55
C LEU A 117 4.63 -0.27 -3.53
N LEU A 118 4.93 0.39 -4.65
CA LEU A 118 6.06 1.31 -4.72
C LEU A 118 5.81 2.54 -3.82
N ILE A 119 4.63 3.16 -3.92
CA ILE A 119 4.24 4.27 -3.05
C ILE A 119 4.29 3.85 -1.58
N LEU A 120 3.78 2.66 -1.26
CA LEU A 120 3.83 2.10 0.09
C LEU A 120 5.25 1.97 0.62
N SER A 121 6.17 1.45 -0.21
CA SER A 121 7.58 1.31 0.16
C SER A 121 8.28 2.66 0.37
N LEU A 122 7.86 3.71 -0.36
CA LEU A 122 8.38 5.06 -0.17
C LEU A 122 7.89 5.65 1.16
N ILE A 123 6.61 5.48 1.49
CA ILE A 123 6.05 5.88 2.80
C ILE A 123 6.80 5.20 3.95
N GLU A 124 7.04 3.90 3.85
CA GLU A 124 7.72 3.13 4.89
C GLU A 124 9.18 3.57 5.11
N LYS A 125 9.91 3.83 4.02
CA LYS A 125 11.38 4.04 4.06
C LYS A 125 11.80 5.50 4.19
N SER A 126 10.97 6.44 3.76
CA SER A 126 11.31 7.88 3.80
C SER A 126 11.66 8.41 5.19
N PRO A 127 10.94 8.06 6.27
CA PRO A 127 11.29 8.54 7.62
C PRO A 127 12.66 8.04 8.08
N ALA A 128 13.01 6.78 7.79
CA ALA A 128 14.30 6.20 8.19
C ALA A 128 15.47 6.86 7.45
N ARG A 129 15.28 7.19 6.16
CA ARG A 129 16.27 7.88 5.35
C ARG A 129 16.55 9.29 5.87
N LYS A 130 15.50 10.04 6.26
CA LYS A 130 15.65 11.37 6.85
C LYS A 130 16.38 11.36 8.20
N ILE A 131 16.16 10.34 9.04
CA ILE A 131 16.91 10.17 10.29
C ILE A 131 18.39 9.84 10.01
N ALA A 132 18.66 8.95 9.05
CA ALA A 132 20.02 8.61 8.66
C ALA A 132 20.78 9.83 8.09
N ASP A 133 20.12 10.66 7.29
CA ASP A 133 20.69 11.90 6.74
C ASP A 133 20.91 12.98 7.82
N ALA A 134 20.13 12.94 8.92
CA ALA A 134 20.25 13.87 10.05
C ALA A 134 21.31 13.44 11.10
N ALA A 135 21.75 12.17 11.09
CA ALA A 135 22.80 11.69 11.96
C ALA A 135 24.17 12.12 11.39
N PRO A 136 24.99 12.91 12.12
CA PRO A 136 26.31 13.29 11.63
C PRO A 136 27.18 12.03 11.49
N ALA A 137 27.81 11.88 10.32
CA ALA A 137 28.85 10.87 10.11
C ALA A 137 30.04 11.18 11.03
N GLY A 138 30.07 10.57 12.22
CA GLY A 138 31.15 10.80 13.17
C GLY A 138 31.06 9.96 14.43
N SER A 139 31.80 8.86 14.46
CA SER A 139 32.61 8.42 15.60
C SER A 139 33.76 7.57 15.07
#